data_AF-A0A1Y3YWA8-F1
#
_entry.id   AF-A0A1Y3YWA8-F1
#
_cell.length_a   1.000
_cell.length_b   1.000
_cell.length_c   1.000
_cell.angle_alpha   90.00
_cell.angle_beta   90.00
_cell.angle_gamma   90.00
#
_symmetry.space_group_name_H-M   'P 1'
#
loop_
_entity.id
_entity.type
_entity.pdbx_description
1 polymer ?
#
loop_
_entity_poly.entity_id
_entity_poly.type
_entity_poly.pdbx_seq_one_letter_code
_entity_poly.pdbx_strand_id
1 'polypeptide(L)'
;MNLDENILNICKGLVMNCKCSILILDVMDVYRIYLTSDVHLKTRECRYNEVHDAKDITTLVMNVGHNFANGMTEQTLLERTQSIHKEDFKFGTDNYLWITKVDLNR
;
A
#
# COMPACT_ATOMS: atom_id res chain seq x y z
N MET A 1 11.14 -3.35 -10.37
CA MET A 1 10.98 -3.92 -9.02
C MET A 1 11.19 -5.42 -9.03
N ASN A 2 12.07 -5.96 -8.19
CA ASN A 2 12.27 -7.41 -8.03
C ASN A 2 11.56 -7.85 -6.73
N LEU A 3 10.24 -7.67 -6.71
CA LEU A 3 9.40 -7.88 -5.53
C LEU A 3 9.13 -9.38 -5.36
N ASP A 4 9.25 -9.88 -4.13
CA ASP A 4 8.87 -11.26 -3.81
C ASP A 4 7.37 -11.46 -4.11
N GLU A 5 7.06 -12.52 -4.87
CA GLU A 5 5.70 -12.87 -5.26
C GLU A 5 4.79 -13.09 -4.03
N ASN A 6 5.37 -13.54 -2.93
CA ASN A 6 4.66 -13.71 -1.66
C ASN A 6 4.15 -12.38 -1.10
N ILE A 7 5.00 -11.34 -1.07
CA ILE A 7 4.64 -10.00 -0.58
C ILE A 7 3.55 -9.41 -1.48
N LEU A 8 3.69 -9.58 -2.80
CA LEU A 8 2.69 -9.10 -3.75
C LEU A 8 1.32 -9.76 -3.53
N ASN A 9 1.29 -11.07 -3.30
CA ASN A 9 0.05 -11.81 -3.05
C ASN A 9 -0.63 -11.41 -1.73
N ILE A 10 0.16 -11.13 -0.68
CA ILE A 10 -0.36 -10.59 0.58
C ILE A 10 -1.00 -9.21 0.35
N CYS A 11 -0.30 -8.29 -0.31
CA CYS A 11 -0.82 -6.94 -0.58
C CYS A 11 -2.11 -6.99 -1.42
N LYS A 12 -2.19 -7.86 -2.43
CA LYS A 12 -3.42 -8.08 -3.20
C LYS A 12 -4.56 -8.59 -2.32
N GLY A 13 -4.30 -9.57 -1.46
CA GLY A 13 -5.29 -10.09 -0.52
C GLY A 13 -5.82 -9.02 0.43
N LEU A 14 -4.93 -8.16 0.94
CA LEU A 14 -5.30 -7.02 1.79
C LEU A 14 -6.22 -6.03 1.07
N VAL A 15 -5.86 -5.61 -0.14
CA VAL A 15 -6.65 -4.67 -0.95
C VAL A 15 -8.05 -5.24 -1.25
N MET A 16 -8.12 -6.53 -1.62
CA MET A 16 -9.38 -7.18 -1.97
C MET A 16 -10.31 -7.34 -0.75
N ASN A 17 -9.77 -7.73 0.41
CA ASN A 17 -10.57 -8.04 1.60
C ASN A 17 -10.90 -6.79 2.43
N CYS A 18 -9.99 -5.81 2.49
CA CYS A 18 -10.14 -4.62 3.33
C CYS A 18 -10.59 -3.37 2.57
N LYS A 19 -10.84 -3.46 1.25
CA LYS A 19 -11.24 -2.34 0.38
C LYS A 19 -10.32 -1.12 0.51
N CYS A 20 -9.02 -1.36 0.65
CA CYS A 20 -8.03 -0.32 0.84
C CYS A 20 -7.15 -0.12 -0.40
N SER A 21 -6.41 0.98 -0.43
CA SER A 21 -5.39 1.25 -1.45
C SER A 21 -4.00 1.10 -0.83
N ILE A 22 -3.13 0.34 -1.51
CA ILE A 22 -1.76 0.10 -1.06
C ILE A 22 -0.78 0.64 -2.10
N LEU A 23 0.21 1.39 -1.63
CA LEU A 23 1.32 1.90 -2.43
C LEU A 23 2.62 1.21 -2.00
N ILE A 24 3.30 0.58 -2.94
CA ILE A 24 4.61 -0.04 -2.74
C ILE A 24 5.65 0.86 -3.44
N LEU A 25 6.59 1.38 -2.67
CA LEU A 25 7.69 2.20 -3.15
C LEU A 25 9.00 1.44 -3.02
N ASP A 26 9.83 1.53 -4.06
CA ASP A 26 11.23 1.12 -4.01
C ASP A 26 12.08 2.34 -3.63
N VAL A 27 12.64 2.30 -2.42
CA VAL A 27 13.50 3.36 -1.88
C VAL A 27 14.88 2.77 -1.63
N MET A 28 15.82 3.00 -2.56
CA MET A 28 17.20 2.51 -2.47
C MET A 28 17.29 0.99 -2.22
N ASP A 29 16.59 0.20 -3.05
CA ASP A 29 16.53 -1.27 -2.96
C ASP A 29 15.82 -1.80 -1.69
N VAL A 30 15.14 -0.93 -0.96
CA VAL A 30 14.28 -1.29 0.17
C VAL A 30 12.82 -0.99 -0.19
N TYR A 31 11.99 -2.03 -0.15
CA TYR A 31 10.56 -1.90 -0.36
C TYR A 31 9.89 -1.30 0.86
N ARG A 32 9.16 -0.21 0.65
CA ARG A 32 8.26 0.36 1.64
C ARG A 32 6.83 0.25 1.17
N ILE A 33 5.98 -0.27 2.04
CA ILE A 33 4.58 -0.56 1.75
C ILE A 33 3.74 0.37 2.60
N TYR A 34 2.92 1.17 1.93
CA TYR A 34 2.08 2.17 2.55
C TYR A 34 0.61 1.83 2.32
N LEU A 35 -0.19 1.95 3.38
CA LEU A 35 -1.63 2.06 3.28
C LEU A 35 -1.95 3.53 3.01
N THR A 36 -2.64 3.81 1.91
CA THR A 36 -2.86 5.19 1.44
C THR A 36 -4.34 5.44 1.24
N SER A 37 -4.82 6.65 1.55
CA SER A 37 -6.18 7.06 1.20
C SER A 37 -6.24 7.53 -0.25
N ASP A 38 -5.27 8.35 -0.65
CA ASP A 38 -5.25 8.97 -1.97
C ASP A 38 -3.82 9.14 -2.50
N VAL A 39 -3.67 8.98 -3.81
CA VAL A 39 -2.38 9.05 -4.52
C VAL A 39 -2.57 9.89 -5.78
N HIS A 40 -1.93 11.05 -5.81
CA HIS A 40 -1.88 11.92 -6.98
C HIS A 40 -0.61 11.65 -7.77
N LEU A 41 -0.77 11.07 -8.96
CA LEU A 41 0.36 10.81 -9.85
C LEU A 41 0.85 12.10 -10.50
N LYS A 42 2.15 12.16 -10.75
CA LYS A 42 2.80 13.28 -11.43
C LYS A 42 2.14 13.53 -12.78
N THR A 43 1.87 14.79 -13.08
CA THR A 43 1.33 15.26 -14.36
C THR A 43 2.35 16.16 -15.03
N ARG A 44 2.02 16.71 -16.21
CA ARG A 44 2.89 17.69 -16.87
C ARG A 44 3.07 18.95 -16.01
N GLU A 45 2.05 19.32 -15.24
CA GLU A 45 2.01 20.51 -14.38
C GLU A 45 2.57 20.23 -12.98
N CYS A 46 2.32 19.05 -12.41
CA CYS A 46 2.89 18.62 -11.14
C CYS A 46 3.99 17.56 -11.36
N ARG A 47 5.25 17.94 -11.12
CA ARG A 47 6.43 17.10 -11.48
C ARG A 47 6.74 15.96 -10.52
N TYR A 48 5.97 15.81 -9.45
CA TYR A 48 6.20 14.82 -8.41
C TYR A 48 4.88 14.12 -8.06
N ASN A 49 4.95 12.87 -7.60
CA ASN A 49 3.77 12.17 -7.10
C ASN A 49 3.51 12.62 -5.66
N GLU A 50 2.25 12.77 -5.28
CA GLU A 50 1.82 13.13 -3.92
C GLU A 50 1.01 12.00 -3.31
N VAL A 51 1.25 11.71 -2.04
CA VAL A 51 0.48 10.74 -1.26
C VAL A 51 -0.07 11.44 -0.03
N HIS A 52 -1.34 11.19 0.24
CA HIS A 52 -2.01 11.70 1.44
C HIS A 52 -2.38 10.55 2.39
N ASP A 53 -2.29 10.84 3.69
CA ASP A 53 -2.67 9.94 4.77
C ASP A 53 -1.95 8.58 4.73
N ALA A 54 -0.70 8.55 4.25
CA ALA A 54 0.05 7.31 4.12
C ALA A 54 0.44 6.75 5.50
N LYS A 55 0.19 5.46 5.72
CA LYS A 55 0.64 4.73 6.91
C LYS A 55 1.62 3.65 6.48
N ASP A 56 2.84 3.68 7.02
CA ASP A 56 3.83 2.64 6.75
C ASP A 56 3.42 1.31 7.39
N ILE A 57 3.05 0.33 6.57
CA ILE A 57 2.65 -1.01 6.98
C ILE A 57 3.71 -2.06 6.62
N THR A 58 4.93 -1.65 6.26
CA THR A 58 5.99 -2.56 5.82
C THR A 58 6.25 -3.65 6.84
N THR A 59 6.39 -3.27 8.12
CA THR A 59 6.62 -4.23 9.22
C THR A 59 5.41 -5.15 9.43
N LEU A 60 4.19 -4.64 9.25
CA LEU A 60 2.98 -5.45 9.32
C LEU A 60 3.01 -6.51 8.23
N VAL A 61 3.21 -6.13 6.97
CA VAL A 61 3.22 -7.07 5.82
C VAL A 61 4.35 -8.09 5.94
N MET A 62 5.53 -7.68 6.40
CA MET A 62 6.68 -8.58 6.59
C MET A 62 6.47 -9.60 7.73
N ASN A 63 5.74 -9.22 8.78
CA ASN A 63 5.42 -10.10 9.91
C ASN A 63 4.20 -11.00 9.65
N VAL A 64 3.44 -10.69 8.61
CA VAL A 64 2.20 -11.35 8.25
C VAL A 64 2.50 -12.58 7.38
N GLY A 65 2.32 -13.78 7.95
CA GLY A 65 2.40 -15.03 7.20
C GLY A 65 1.22 -15.22 6.22
N HIS A 66 1.34 -16.15 5.27
CA HIS A 66 0.33 -16.44 4.22
C HIS A 66 -1.12 -16.58 4.73
N ASN A 67 -1.32 -17.04 5.97
CA ASN A 67 -2.66 -17.27 6.57
C ASN A 67 -3.40 -15.99 6.97
N PHE A 68 -2.74 -14.84 6.95
CA PHE A 68 -3.32 -13.58 7.41
C PHE A 68 -4.25 -12.93 6.39
N ALA A 69 -4.03 -13.17 5.09
CA ALA A 69 -4.88 -12.63 4.04
C ALA A 69 -6.32 -13.16 4.14
N ASN A 70 -6.52 -14.43 4.53
CA ASN A 70 -7.83 -15.07 4.55
C ASN A 70 -8.72 -14.71 5.75
N GLY A 71 -8.16 -14.07 6.79
CA GLY A 71 -8.90 -13.71 8.02
C GLY A 71 -8.92 -12.22 8.33
N MET A 72 -8.24 -11.39 7.53
CA MET A 72 -8.18 -9.96 7.79
C MET A 72 -9.42 -9.25 7.24
N THR A 73 -10.21 -8.72 8.16
CA THR A 73 -11.32 -7.80 7.85
C THR A 73 -10.82 -6.36 7.88
N GLU A 74 -11.56 -5.47 7.23
CA GLU A 74 -11.32 -4.02 7.27
C GLU A 74 -11.18 -3.51 8.71
N GLN A 75 -12.02 -3.97 9.63
CA GLN A 75 -11.97 -3.57 11.04
C GLN A 75 -10.66 -3.98 11.72
N THR A 76 -10.21 -5.22 11.52
CA THR A 76 -8.95 -5.69 12.12
C THR A 76 -7.74 -4.94 11.56
N LEU A 77 -7.76 -4.55 10.28
CA LEU A 77 -6.72 -3.71 9.69
C LEU A 77 -6.73 -2.31 10.31
N LEU A 78 -7.90 -1.71 10.50
CA LEU A 78 -8.04 -0.40 11.14
C LEU A 78 -7.51 -0.41 12.57
N GLU A 79 -7.87 -1.41 13.39
CA GLU A 79 -7.39 -1.55 14.77
C GLU A 79 -5.86 -1.66 14.84
N ARG A 80 -5.25 -2.46 13.94
CA ARG A 80 -3.79 -2.67 13.92
C ARG A 80 -3.02 -1.46 13.38
N THR A 81 -3.63 -0.72 12.45
CA THR A 81 -2.99 0.46 11.84
C THR A 81 -3.38 1.77 12.54
N GLN A 82 -4.17 1.71 13.62
CA GLN A 82 -4.61 2.89 14.37
C GLN A 82 -3.44 3.63 15.02
N SER A 83 -2.45 2.90 15.51
CA SER A 83 -1.24 3.46 16.15
C SER A 83 -0.21 4.00 15.16
N ILE A 84 -0.35 3.68 13.87
CA ILE A 84 0.60 4.09 12.84
C ILE A 84 0.30 5.55 12.45
N HIS A 85 1.32 6.39 12.54
CA HIS A 85 1.26 7.79 12.15
C HIS A 85 0.91 7.93 10.66
N LYS A 86 0.08 8.92 10.34
CA LYS A 86 -0.29 9.27 8.97
C LYS A 86 0.68 10.33 8.46
N GLU A 87 1.27 10.08 7.31
CA GLU A 87 2.24 10.97 6.70
C GLU A 87 1.80 11.37 5.29
N ASP A 88 1.88 12.66 5.02
CA ASP A 88 1.76 13.20 3.67
C ASP A 88 3.16 13.39 3.12
N PHE A 89 3.43 12.83 1.94
CA PHE A 89 4.75 12.95 1.34
C PHE A 89 4.70 12.99 -0.18
N LYS A 90 5.81 13.46 -0.75
CA LYS A 90 6.01 13.57 -2.19
C LYS A 90 7.13 12.63 -2.60
N PHE A 91 6.96 11.92 -3.71
CA PHE A 91 7.99 11.02 -4.23
C PHE A 91 8.17 11.20 -5.74
N GLY A 92 9.43 11.16 -6.17
CA GLY A 92 9.81 11.31 -7.58
C GLY A 92 10.21 10.01 -8.28
N THR A 93 10.25 8.89 -7.54
CA THR A 93 10.60 7.59 -8.12
C THR A 93 9.53 7.08 -9.06
N ASP A 94 9.97 6.49 -10.17
CA ASP A 94 9.11 5.83 -11.16
C ASP A 94 8.96 4.32 -10.90
N ASN A 95 9.73 3.79 -9.95
CA ASN A 95 9.66 2.39 -9.54
C ASN A 95 8.72 2.27 -8.33
N TYR A 96 7.41 2.30 -8.61
CA TYR A 96 6.36 2.10 -7.62
C TYR A 96 5.27 1.17 -8.17
N LEU A 97 4.51 0.56 -7.25
CA LEU A 97 3.30 -0.17 -7.58
C LEU A 97 2.16 0.36 -6.72
N TRP A 98 1.10 0.84 -7.36
CA TRP A 98 -0.12 1.26 -6.69
C TRP A 98 -1.21 0.22 -6.95
N ILE A 99 -1.68 -0.41 -5.89
CA ILE A 99 -2.69 -1.47 -5.93
C ILE A 99 -3.98 -0.91 -5.33
N THR A 100 -5.00 -0.81 -6.16
CA THR A 100 -6.34 -0.37 -5.77
C THR A 100 -7.33 -1.49 -6.00
N LYS A 101 -8.41 -1.47 -5.22
CA LYS A 101 -9.54 -2.36 -5.47
C LYS A 101 -10.29 -1.85 -6.70
N VAL A 102 -10.38 -2.69 -7.73
CA VAL A 102 -11.23 -2.42 -8.90
C VAL A 102 -12.49 -3.26 -8.77
N ASP A 103 -13.61 -2.61 -8.49
CA ASP A 103 -14.91 -3.22 -8.66
C ASP A 103 -15.26 -3.16 -10.15
N LEU A 104 -15.16 -4.30 -10.83
CA LEU A 104 -15.69 -4.45 -12.17
C LEU A 104 -17.22 -4.36 -12.06
N ASN A 105 -17.77 -3.18 -12.34
CA ASN A 105 -19.20 -3.00 -12.52
C ASN A 105 -19.69 -4.06 -13.53
N ARG A 106 -20.56 -4.95 -13.05
CA ARG A 106 -21.16 -6.04 -13.84
C ARG A 106 -22.48 -5.59 -14.43
#